data_AF-A0A7X6RRH2-F1
#
_entry.id   AF-A0A7X6RRH2-F1
#
_cell.length_a   1.000
_cell.length_b   1.000
_cell.length_c   1.000
_cell.angle_alpha   90.00
_cell.angle_beta   90.00
_cell.angle_gamma   90.00
#
_symmetry.space_group_name_H-M   'P 1'
#
loop_
_entity.id
_entity.type
_entity.pdbx_description
1 polymer ?
#
loop_
_entity_poly.entity_id
_entity_poly.type
_entity_poly.pdbx_seq_one_letter_code
_entity_poly.pdbx_strand_id
1 'polypeptide(L)'
;MPTTPTPLEVVYCEGWDPATTAPVGLLDTATARARDGAGEQYAVLVRTPDAAPLVLLEISWADRHCGIWLFDAEGRCHTHHRYTRAEGDGELLLSHGFQWNQPPRGAMPDRRDGWTVKVETLNRERGLYRYQTQHGGGLMSVNRAPDPELARVVTLPAPPFGDWVSLLRAHPVLTEGELRLSEAAVEPGGAPVAAPWTPPRPLAPRRVDDLFRPGNRFTSSWYPGTGTVAVRDIGTVNLPTGRVMVYDPGSLSFAKDTEAFTVPLPPGEHPTRLSLLHLGQDGDEETTCVMALRVDVRSLEAFPVASWEMALRPGQDPHDLDEDHFYGVGVDGGQIGITDAACLPYFTGLFDDFRAYERIFYGLHEEELQAIRDRERLWQETARALIARPEFHPAVRDAFMEAIGLSPDDERYDQYRSNHNLLRLAHAVVNSTDPDLAALDDPVQQARDTSPWSRRLPDPKTGGDLTVVPSGWGDGSYPVWIGRTEDGRVRSLVVDMLVLESAEPVTDGEPTTP
;
A
#
# COMPACT_ATOMS: atom_id res chain seq x y z
N MET A 1 -14.41 15.07 47.58
CA MET A 1 -14.30 13.69 48.13
C MET A 1 -13.17 13.03 47.37
N PRO A 2 -12.08 12.53 48.00
CA PRO A 2 -11.12 11.73 47.28
C PRO A 2 -11.84 10.47 46.77
N THR A 3 -11.92 10.33 45.45
CA THR A 3 -12.44 9.14 44.78
C THR A 3 -11.55 7.97 45.12
N THR A 4 -12.12 6.89 45.69
CA THR A 4 -11.39 5.64 45.92
C THR A 4 -10.79 5.16 44.60
N PRO A 5 -9.50 4.77 44.55
CA PRO A 5 -8.88 4.30 43.33
C PRO A 5 -9.60 3.06 42.79
N THR A 6 -9.80 2.98 41.47
CA THR A 6 -10.36 1.80 40.82
C THR A 6 -9.35 0.65 40.89
N PRO A 7 -9.62 -0.45 41.62
CA PRO A 7 -8.72 -1.58 41.69
C PRO A 7 -8.79 -2.41 40.41
N LEU A 8 -7.63 -2.74 39.85
CA LEU A 8 -7.50 -3.55 38.65
C LEU A 8 -6.42 -4.61 38.86
N GLU A 9 -6.63 -5.77 38.26
CA GLU A 9 -5.68 -6.87 38.27
C GLU A 9 -4.91 -6.98 36.96
N VAL A 10 -3.62 -7.27 37.06
CA VAL A 10 -2.72 -7.51 35.92
C VAL A 10 -2.36 -8.99 35.86
N VAL A 11 -2.49 -9.57 34.68
CA VAL A 11 -2.10 -10.95 34.36
C VAL A 11 -1.14 -10.93 33.18
N TYR A 12 0.02 -11.56 33.32
CA TYR A 12 0.96 -11.76 32.21
C TYR A 12 0.71 -13.10 31.53
N CYS A 13 0.71 -13.11 30.20
CA CYS A 13 0.38 -14.30 29.42
C CYS A 13 1.00 -14.27 28.01
N GLU A 14 0.87 -15.37 27.28
CA GLU A 14 1.24 -15.44 25.86
C GLU A 14 0.23 -14.72 24.96
N GLY A 15 -1.03 -14.61 25.38
CA GLY A 15 -2.08 -13.90 24.65
C GLY A 15 -3.48 -14.20 25.18
N TRP A 16 -4.48 -14.10 24.31
CA TRP A 16 -5.90 -14.31 24.65
C TRP A 16 -6.54 -15.32 23.71
N ASP A 17 -7.31 -16.25 24.29
CA ASP A 17 -8.16 -17.16 23.54
C ASP A 17 -9.61 -16.63 23.61
N PRO A 18 -10.14 -16.09 22.51
CA PRO A 18 -11.48 -15.56 22.50
C PRO A 18 -12.55 -16.65 22.61
N ALA A 19 -12.26 -17.91 22.26
CA ALA A 19 -13.23 -19.01 22.31
C ALA A 19 -13.50 -19.45 23.74
N THR A 20 -12.46 -19.51 24.58
CA THR A 20 -12.56 -19.82 26.00
C THR A 20 -12.66 -18.57 26.88
N THR A 21 -12.54 -17.38 26.30
CA THR A 21 -12.53 -16.08 27.00
C THR A 21 -11.50 -16.05 28.14
N ALA A 22 -10.30 -16.55 27.87
CA ALA A 22 -9.26 -16.75 28.87
C ALA A 22 -7.85 -16.40 28.35
N PRO A 23 -6.92 -16.00 29.23
CA PRO A 23 -5.53 -15.82 28.86
C PRO A 23 -4.87 -17.17 28.48
N VAL A 24 -4.04 -17.15 27.44
CA VAL A 24 -3.26 -18.30 26.97
C VAL A 24 -1.86 -18.24 27.56
N GLY A 25 -1.35 -19.36 28.09
CA GLY A 25 0.03 -19.47 28.55
C GLY A 25 0.39 -18.43 29.64
N LEU A 26 -0.17 -18.59 30.84
CA LEU A 26 0.11 -17.69 31.96
C LEU A 26 1.61 -17.66 32.28
N LEU A 27 2.15 -16.45 32.43
CA LEU A 27 3.55 -16.17 32.73
C LEU A 27 3.68 -15.65 34.16
N ASP A 28 4.76 -16.04 34.85
CA ASP A 28 5.15 -15.31 36.05
C ASP A 28 5.75 -13.94 35.70
N THR A 29 5.74 -13.03 36.67
CA THR A 29 6.23 -11.65 36.52
C THR A 29 7.70 -11.60 36.15
N ALA A 30 8.53 -12.54 36.62
CA ALA A 30 9.95 -12.56 36.33
C ALA A 30 10.22 -12.90 34.86
N THR A 31 9.48 -13.86 34.31
CA THR A 31 9.52 -14.29 32.91
C THR A 31 9.02 -13.18 32.00
N ALA A 32 7.86 -12.58 32.31
CA ALA A 32 7.33 -11.46 31.53
C ALA A 32 8.28 -10.26 31.54
N ARG A 33 8.91 -9.95 32.67
CA ARG A 33 9.93 -8.89 32.77
C ARG A 33 11.18 -9.20 31.95
N ALA A 34 11.63 -10.45 31.96
CA ALA A 34 12.78 -10.87 31.17
C ALA A 34 12.48 -10.71 29.66
N ARG A 35 11.28 -11.09 29.21
CA ARG A 35 10.84 -10.90 27.83
C ARG A 35 10.76 -9.44 27.43
N ASP A 36 10.14 -8.60 28.25
CA ASP A 36 10.08 -7.15 28.04
C ASP A 36 11.48 -6.55 27.88
N GLY A 37 12.42 -6.92 28.76
CA GLY A 37 13.81 -6.47 28.70
C GLY A 37 14.59 -6.98 27.47
N ALA A 38 14.24 -8.16 26.95
CA ALA A 38 14.78 -8.71 25.71
C ALA A 38 14.07 -8.17 24.45
N GLY A 39 12.97 -7.44 24.62
CA GLY A 39 12.08 -6.99 23.55
C GLY A 39 11.26 -8.10 22.91
N GLU A 40 11.18 -9.27 23.55
CA GLU A 40 10.42 -10.41 23.09
C GLU A 40 8.91 -10.21 23.22
N GLN A 41 8.16 -11.06 22.54
CA GLN A 41 6.71 -11.04 22.52
C GLN A 41 6.09 -11.57 23.84
N TYR A 42 5.13 -10.81 24.39
CA TYR A 42 4.27 -11.23 25.50
C TYR A 42 3.00 -10.36 25.56
N ALA A 43 2.02 -10.78 26.35
CA ALA A 43 0.78 -10.04 26.55
C ALA A 43 0.51 -9.69 28.02
N VAL A 44 -0.25 -8.62 28.22
CA VAL A 44 -0.72 -8.16 29.52
C VAL A 44 -2.23 -8.01 29.47
N LEU A 45 -2.93 -8.87 30.21
CA LEU A 45 -4.36 -8.73 30.43
C LEU A 45 -4.61 -7.90 31.69
N VAL A 46 -5.38 -6.82 31.53
CA VAL A 46 -5.91 -6.03 32.64
C VAL A 46 -7.39 -6.28 32.78
N ARG A 47 -7.80 -6.62 34.00
CA ARG A 47 -9.16 -7.06 34.33
C ARG A 47 -9.63 -6.47 35.65
N THR A 48 -10.92 -6.55 35.90
CA THR A 48 -11.51 -6.24 37.21
C THR A 48 -11.22 -7.34 38.24
N PRO A 49 -11.39 -7.09 39.55
CA PRO A 49 -11.20 -8.12 40.59
C PRO A 49 -12.14 -9.33 40.50
N ASP A 50 -13.29 -9.20 39.82
CA ASP A 50 -14.19 -10.30 39.47
C ASP A 50 -13.82 -10.99 38.14
N ALA A 51 -12.59 -10.74 37.67
CA ALA A 51 -11.95 -11.34 36.50
C ALA A 51 -12.57 -10.98 35.13
N ALA A 52 -13.39 -9.93 35.04
CA ALA A 52 -13.89 -9.47 33.75
C ALA A 52 -12.79 -8.72 32.96
N PRO A 53 -12.49 -9.11 31.71
CA PRO A 53 -11.44 -8.48 30.91
C PRO A 53 -11.82 -7.05 30.53
N LEU A 54 -10.85 -6.13 30.59
CA LEU A 54 -11.03 -4.73 30.18
C LEU A 54 -10.11 -4.33 29.04
N VAL A 55 -8.82 -4.69 29.17
CA VAL A 55 -7.80 -4.36 28.18
C VAL A 55 -6.84 -5.55 28.03
N LEU A 56 -6.49 -5.89 26.80
CA LEU A 56 -5.38 -6.78 26.48
C LEU A 56 -4.32 -5.98 25.73
N LEU A 57 -3.11 -5.96 26.28
CA LEU A 57 -1.93 -5.38 25.65
C LEU A 57 -1.13 -6.51 25.00
N GLU A 58 -0.76 -6.33 23.74
CA GLU A 58 0.08 -7.24 22.95
C GLU A 58 1.41 -6.51 22.66
N ILE A 59 2.51 -6.96 23.25
CA ILE A 59 3.78 -6.21 23.25
C ILE A 59 4.89 -7.03 22.59
N SER A 60 5.63 -6.41 21.66
CA SER A 60 6.91 -6.90 21.15
C SER A 60 7.80 -5.70 20.82
N TRP A 61 8.76 -5.37 21.69
CA TRP A 61 9.60 -4.19 21.49
C TRP A 61 10.65 -4.37 20.41
N ALA A 62 11.11 -5.59 20.16
CA ALA A 62 11.99 -5.90 19.04
C ALA A 62 11.30 -5.62 17.69
N ASP A 63 9.99 -5.83 17.62
CA ASP A 63 9.16 -5.52 16.44
C ASP A 63 8.52 -4.12 16.50
N ARG A 64 8.93 -3.30 17.48
CA ARG A 64 8.38 -1.95 17.73
C ARG A 64 6.85 -1.93 17.84
N HIS A 65 6.25 -3.01 18.34
CA HIS A 65 4.81 -3.24 18.31
C HIS A 65 4.17 -3.11 19.70
N CYS A 66 3.04 -2.41 19.78
CA CYS A 66 2.09 -2.49 20.88
C CYS A 66 0.65 -2.51 20.35
N GLY A 67 -0.06 -3.62 20.51
CA GLY A 67 -1.49 -3.74 20.29
C GLY A 67 -2.26 -3.49 21.59
N ILE A 68 -3.37 -2.76 21.51
CA ILE A 68 -4.28 -2.51 22.63
C ILE A 68 -5.69 -2.92 22.19
N TRP A 69 -6.18 -4.02 22.74
CA TRP A 69 -7.54 -4.48 22.58
C TRP A 69 -8.40 -4.02 23.74
N LEU A 70 -9.59 -3.48 23.44
CA LEU A 70 -10.54 -3.02 24.44
C LEU A 70 -11.78 -3.91 24.44
N PHE A 71 -12.13 -4.42 25.62
CA PHE A 71 -13.29 -5.27 25.83
C PHE A 71 -14.51 -4.43 26.20
N ASP A 72 -15.69 -4.82 25.72
CA ASP A 72 -16.97 -4.27 26.17
C ASP A 72 -17.43 -4.92 27.49
N ALA A 73 -18.57 -4.46 28.04
CA ALA A 73 -19.14 -4.99 29.28
C ALA A 73 -19.54 -6.47 29.20
N GLU A 74 -19.70 -7.02 27.98
CA GLU A 74 -19.97 -8.43 27.75
C GLU A 74 -18.68 -9.26 27.49
N GLY A 75 -17.50 -8.65 27.60
CA GLY A 75 -16.21 -9.29 27.40
C GLY A 75 -15.87 -9.55 25.93
N ARG A 76 -16.47 -8.81 24.99
CA ARG A 76 -16.13 -8.89 23.56
C ARG A 76 -15.14 -7.81 23.17
N CYS A 77 -14.16 -8.14 22.33
CA CYS A 77 -13.24 -7.15 21.77
C CYS A 77 -13.97 -6.26 20.77
N HIS A 78 -14.19 -5.00 21.11
CA HIS A 78 -14.93 -4.06 20.27
C HIS A 78 -14.02 -3.01 19.60
N THR A 79 -12.81 -2.80 20.13
CA THR A 79 -11.84 -1.83 19.60
C THR A 79 -10.44 -2.43 19.65
N HIS A 80 -9.65 -2.11 18.64
CA HIS A 80 -8.23 -2.42 18.58
C HIS A 80 -7.43 -1.20 18.12
N HIS A 81 -6.46 -0.78 18.92
CA HIS A 81 -5.48 0.23 18.53
C HIS A 81 -4.12 -0.42 18.40
N ARG A 82 -3.45 -0.19 17.26
CA ARG A 82 -2.08 -0.63 17.02
C ARG A 82 -1.16 0.58 17.09
N TYR A 83 -0.08 0.42 17.83
CA TYR A 83 0.96 1.39 17.98
C TYR A 83 2.29 0.86 17.47
N THR A 84 3.04 1.78 16.87
CA THR A 84 4.43 1.60 16.51
C THR A 84 5.28 2.43 17.46
N ARG A 85 6.25 1.80 18.13
CA ARG A 85 7.19 2.49 19.01
C ARG A 85 8.16 3.31 18.16
N ALA A 86 8.28 4.60 18.40
CA ALA A 86 9.23 5.47 17.72
C ALA A 86 10.68 5.11 18.10
N GLU A 87 11.63 5.40 17.21
CA GLU A 87 13.06 5.34 17.54
C GLU A 87 13.41 6.44 18.55
N GLY A 88 14.18 6.10 19.59
CA GLY A 88 14.58 7.05 20.64
C GLY A 88 13.66 7.05 21.85
N ASP A 89 12.96 8.17 22.09
CA ASP A 89 12.28 8.56 23.34
C ASP A 89 11.14 7.63 23.81
N GLY A 90 10.89 6.53 23.09
CA GLY A 90 9.97 5.49 23.49
C GLY A 90 8.50 5.89 23.38
N GLU A 91 8.15 6.89 22.59
CA GLU A 91 6.74 7.18 22.29
C GLU A 91 6.12 6.06 21.44
N LEU A 92 4.85 5.77 21.68
CA LEU A 92 4.00 4.90 20.90
C LEU A 92 3.13 5.76 20.00
N LEU A 93 3.25 5.56 18.70
CA LEU A 93 2.48 6.29 17.69
C LEU A 93 1.41 5.38 17.12
N LEU A 94 0.16 5.84 17.13
CA LEU A 94 -0.95 5.10 16.54
C LEU A 94 -0.68 4.90 15.04
N SER A 95 -0.68 3.65 14.59
CA SER A 95 -0.57 3.28 13.18
C SER A 95 -1.94 2.94 12.59
N HIS A 96 -2.72 2.15 13.34
CA HIS A 96 -4.04 1.68 12.95
C HIS A 96 -5.01 1.69 14.14
N GLY A 97 -6.28 2.00 13.89
CA GLY A 97 -7.37 1.87 14.84
C GLY A 97 -8.57 1.21 14.17
N PHE A 98 -9.18 0.24 14.83
CA PHE A 98 -10.37 -0.44 14.34
C PHE A 98 -11.43 -0.47 15.43
N GLN A 99 -12.68 -0.23 15.04
CA GLN A 99 -13.84 -0.35 15.91
C GLN A 99 -14.94 -1.17 15.24
N TRP A 100 -15.51 -2.11 15.99
CA TRP A 100 -16.60 -2.98 15.55
C TRP A 100 -17.84 -2.70 16.39
N ASN A 101 -18.96 -2.37 15.75
CA ASN A 101 -20.23 -2.17 16.46
C ASN A 101 -20.88 -3.48 16.92
N GLN A 102 -20.66 -4.57 16.17
CA GLN A 102 -21.15 -5.91 16.49
C GLN A 102 -20.01 -6.92 16.36
N PRO A 103 -19.04 -6.92 17.30
CA PRO A 103 -17.93 -7.86 17.23
C PRO A 103 -18.43 -9.30 17.42
N PRO A 104 -17.80 -10.29 16.74
CA PRO A 104 -18.13 -11.69 16.89
C PRO A 104 -17.98 -12.14 18.35
N ARG A 105 -18.86 -13.05 18.80
CA ARG A 105 -18.69 -13.74 20.07
C ARG A 105 -17.74 -14.91 19.89
N GLY A 106 -16.81 -15.10 20.83
CA GLY A 106 -15.91 -16.26 20.80
C GLY A 106 -14.73 -16.13 19.84
N ALA A 107 -14.55 -14.98 19.17
CA ALA A 107 -13.45 -14.73 18.25
C ALA A 107 -12.91 -13.31 18.41
N MET A 108 -11.61 -13.13 18.17
CA MET A 108 -11.05 -11.80 17.93
C MET A 108 -11.55 -11.33 16.55
N PRO A 109 -12.08 -10.11 16.42
CA PRO A 109 -12.45 -9.58 15.11
C PRO A 109 -11.24 -9.56 14.15
N ASP A 110 -11.43 -10.00 12.91
CA ASP A 110 -10.41 -9.83 11.86
C ASP A 110 -10.39 -8.35 11.42
N ARG A 111 -9.19 -7.77 11.30
CA ARG A 111 -8.99 -6.38 10.86
C ARG A 111 -9.36 -6.16 9.40
N ARG A 112 -9.39 -7.23 8.60
CA ARG A 112 -9.75 -7.18 7.17
C ARG A 112 -11.25 -7.00 6.95
N ASP A 113 -12.10 -7.53 7.83
CA ASP A 113 -13.54 -7.59 7.61
C ASP A 113 -14.39 -7.21 8.84
N GLY A 114 -15.57 -6.64 8.57
CA GLY A 114 -16.60 -6.43 9.60
C GLY A 114 -16.39 -5.24 10.54
N TRP A 115 -15.34 -4.44 10.38
CA TRP A 115 -15.15 -3.20 11.13
C TRP A 115 -16.15 -2.12 10.70
N THR A 116 -16.54 -1.24 11.62
CA THR A 116 -17.41 -0.09 11.36
C THR A 116 -16.61 1.18 11.15
N VAL A 117 -15.56 1.39 11.94
CA VAL A 117 -14.62 2.50 11.79
C VAL A 117 -13.20 1.94 11.68
N LYS A 118 -12.44 2.48 10.73
CA LYS A 118 -11.01 2.24 10.58
C LYS A 118 -10.27 3.57 10.52
N VAL A 119 -9.19 3.67 11.26
CA VAL A 119 -8.30 4.84 11.28
C VAL A 119 -6.91 4.37 10.91
N GLU A 120 -6.27 5.07 9.97
CA GLU A 120 -4.91 4.75 9.53
C GLU A 120 -4.06 6.01 9.45
N THR A 121 -2.80 5.89 9.82
CA THR A 121 -1.83 6.98 9.67
C THR A 121 -1.47 7.15 8.19
N LEU A 122 -1.78 8.32 7.62
CA LEU A 122 -1.42 8.64 6.24
C LEU A 122 -0.06 9.33 6.16
N ASN A 123 0.18 10.28 7.07
CA ASN A 123 1.43 11.02 7.14
C ASN A 123 1.67 11.47 8.58
N ARG A 124 2.65 10.85 9.24
CA ARG A 124 3.03 11.16 10.63
C ARG A 124 3.51 12.60 10.80
N GLU A 125 4.36 13.08 9.90
CA GLU A 125 4.95 14.43 9.98
C GLU A 125 3.90 15.54 9.94
N ARG A 126 2.78 15.30 9.25
CA ARG A 126 1.66 16.24 9.15
C ARG A 126 0.51 15.96 10.11
N GLY A 127 0.60 14.91 10.92
CA GLY A 127 -0.49 14.47 11.80
C GLY A 127 -1.78 14.16 11.04
N LEU A 128 -1.68 13.59 9.84
CA LEU A 128 -2.82 13.34 8.97
C LEU A 128 -3.24 11.87 9.03
N TYR A 129 -4.53 11.65 9.31
CA TYR A 129 -5.13 10.33 9.45
C TYR A 129 -6.24 10.13 8.41
N ARG A 130 -6.37 8.90 7.92
CA ARG A 130 -7.49 8.46 7.11
C ARG A 130 -8.53 7.82 8.01
N TYR A 131 -9.73 8.35 7.98
CA TYR A 131 -10.91 7.78 8.63
C TYR A 131 -11.75 7.09 7.57
N GLN A 132 -11.98 5.81 7.76
CA GLN A 132 -12.90 5.05 6.94
C GLN A 132 -14.08 4.58 7.79
N THR A 133 -15.28 4.65 7.22
CA THR A 133 -16.51 4.24 7.92
C THR A 133 -17.38 3.42 7.00
N GLN A 134 -17.83 2.27 7.50
CA GLN A 134 -18.76 1.40 6.78
C GLN A 134 -20.20 1.66 7.23
N HIS A 135 -21.06 2.05 6.30
CA HIS A 135 -22.49 2.27 6.54
C HIS A 135 -23.34 1.68 5.42
N GLY A 136 -24.20 0.71 5.75
CA GLY A 136 -25.20 0.17 4.81
C GLY A 136 -24.62 -0.45 3.52
N GLY A 137 -23.40 -1.00 3.58
CA GLY A 137 -22.67 -1.53 2.42
C GLY A 137 -21.83 -0.50 1.66
N GLY A 138 -21.89 0.78 2.04
CA GLY A 138 -21.02 1.84 1.51
C GLY A 138 -19.78 2.05 2.38
N LEU A 139 -18.69 2.45 1.74
CA LEU A 139 -17.44 2.86 2.37
C LEU A 139 -17.23 4.37 2.18
N MET A 140 -17.20 5.12 3.28
CA MET A 140 -16.79 6.53 3.27
C MET A 140 -15.33 6.61 3.70
N SER A 141 -14.52 7.44 3.04
CA SER A 141 -13.11 7.70 3.41
C SER A 141 -12.85 9.21 3.47
N VAL A 142 -12.29 9.69 4.58
CA VAL A 142 -11.98 11.10 4.80
C VAL A 142 -10.57 11.22 5.38
N ASN A 143 -9.74 12.08 4.79
CA ASN A 143 -8.43 12.42 5.34
C ASN A 143 -8.56 13.70 6.19
N ARG A 144 -8.22 13.65 7.48
CA ARG A 144 -8.31 14.80 8.38
C ARG A 144 -7.31 14.71 9.54
N ALA A 145 -7.08 15.84 10.21
CA ALA A 145 -6.41 15.87 11.50
C ALA A 145 -7.23 15.07 12.54
N PRO A 146 -6.59 14.53 13.59
CA PRO A 146 -7.30 13.75 14.61
C PRO A 146 -8.37 14.60 15.29
N ASP A 147 -9.57 14.04 15.42
CA ASP A 147 -10.60 14.61 16.30
C ASP A 147 -10.18 14.52 17.79
N PRO A 148 -10.85 15.21 18.72
CA PRO A 148 -10.44 15.23 20.12
C PRO A 148 -10.41 13.86 20.81
N GLU A 149 -11.18 12.88 20.34
CA GLU A 149 -11.15 11.53 20.91
C GLU A 149 -9.90 10.79 20.44
N LEU A 150 -9.64 10.79 19.14
CA LEU A 150 -8.44 10.18 18.58
C LEU A 150 -7.18 10.86 19.09
N ALA A 151 -7.16 12.20 19.18
CA ALA A 151 -6.00 12.98 19.61
C ALA A 151 -5.45 12.58 20.99
N ARG A 152 -6.30 12.01 21.86
CA ARG A 152 -5.89 11.50 23.19
C ARG A 152 -5.11 10.19 23.14
N VAL A 153 -5.27 9.45 22.04
CA VAL A 153 -4.72 8.11 21.85
C VAL A 153 -3.82 8.02 20.62
N VAL A 154 -3.56 9.13 19.92
CA VAL A 154 -2.62 9.21 18.80
C VAL A 154 -1.19 8.93 19.27
N THR A 155 -0.81 9.50 20.40
CA THR A 155 0.51 9.30 21.01
C THR A 155 0.33 8.86 22.44
N LEU A 156 1.00 7.77 22.82
CA LEU A 156 1.06 7.28 24.20
C LEU A 156 2.55 7.12 24.59
N PRO A 157 2.92 7.26 25.86
CA PRO A 157 4.27 6.88 26.27
C PRO A 157 4.39 5.36 26.29
N ALA A 158 5.52 4.78 25.84
CA ALA A 158 5.82 3.38 26.16
C ALA A 158 6.24 3.32 27.64
N PRO A 159 5.43 2.70 28.51
CA PRO A 159 5.76 2.65 29.93
C PRO A 159 6.90 1.67 30.21
N PRO A 160 7.64 1.85 31.32
CA PRO A 160 8.47 0.77 31.86
C PRO A 160 7.60 -0.42 32.28
N PHE A 161 8.21 -1.61 32.31
CA PHE A 161 7.52 -2.82 32.75
C PHE A 161 6.80 -2.65 34.10
N GLY A 162 5.49 -2.93 34.10
CA GLY A 162 4.62 -2.85 35.27
C GLY A 162 3.84 -1.54 35.41
N ASP A 163 4.21 -0.47 34.69
CA ASP A 163 3.52 0.83 34.74
C ASP A 163 2.48 0.99 33.61
N TRP A 164 1.53 0.05 33.55
CA TRP A 164 0.60 -0.03 32.42
C TRP A 164 -0.47 1.07 32.40
N VAL A 165 -0.55 1.91 33.43
CA VAL A 165 -1.62 2.92 33.62
C VAL A 165 -1.75 3.86 32.43
N SER A 166 -0.63 4.27 31.82
CA SER A 166 -0.64 5.19 30.66
C SER A 166 -1.37 4.60 29.46
N LEU A 167 -1.16 3.30 29.18
CA LEU A 167 -1.79 2.59 28.07
C LEU A 167 -3.28 2.34 28.33
N LEU A 168 -3.66 2.10 29.58
CA LEU A 168 -5.05 1.90 29.97
C LEU A 168 -5.92 3.13 29.76
N ARG A 169 -5.34 4.33 29.69
CA ARG A 169 -6.08 5.56 29.40
C ARG A 169 -6.66 5.60 27.98
N ALA A 170 -6.24 4.69 27.10
CA ALA A 170 -6.89 4.48 25.81
C ALA A 170 -8.31 3.89 25.93
N HIS A 171 -8.64 3.25 27.06
CA HIS A 171 -9.96 2.71 27.32
C HIS A 171 -10.94 3.83 27.73
N PRO A 172 -12.11 4.02 27.07
CA PRO A 172 -13.02 5.14 27.31
C PRO A 172 -13.44 5.32 28.79
N VAL A 173 -13.65 4.22 29.50
CA VAL A 173 -14.07 4.21 30.91
C VAL A 173 -12.91 4.42 31.89
N LEU A 174 -11.67 4.15 31.48
CA LEU A 174 -10.48 4.27 32.35
C LEU A 174 -9.74 5.59 32.13
N THR A 175 -10.37 6.55 31.46
CA THR A 175 -9.77 7.81 31.04
C THR A 175 -9.44 8.78 32.18
N GLU A 176 -10.21 8.74 33.27
CA GLU A 176 -10.08 9.63 34.42
C GLU A 176 -9.97 8.84 35.73
N GLY A 177 -9.65 9.54 36.83
CA GLY A 177 -9.55 8.94 38.17
C GLY A 177 -8.25 8.17 38.43
N GLU A 178 -8.03 7.83 39.70
CA GLU A 178 -6.86 7.07 40.14
C GLU A 178 -7.07 5.57 39.87
N LEU A 179 -6.13 4.93 39.17
CA LEU A 179 -6.13 3.49 38.90
C LEU A 179 -5.09 2.82 39.79
N ARG A 180 -5.46 1.70 40.42
CA ARG A 180 -4.53 0.92 41.24
C ARG A 180 -4.37 -0.47 40.64
N LEU A 181 -3.20 -0.73 40.07
CA LEU A 181 -2.84 -2.04 39.53
C LEU A 181 -2.27 -2.93 40.64
N SER A 182 -2.69 -4.20 40.66
CA SER A 182 -2.07 -5.27 41.43
C SER A 182 -1.90 -6.51 40.56
N GLU A 183 -0.82 -7.25 40.74
CA GLU A 183 -0.64 -8.54 40.06
C GLU A 183 -1.68 -9.55 40.58
N ALA A 184 -2.36 -10.23 39.66
CA ALA A 184 -3.29 -11.29 40.03
C ALA A 184 -2.51 -12.50 40.57
N ALA A 185 -3.05 -13.15 41.61
CA ALA A 185 -2.53 -14.42 42.08
C ALA A 185 -2.94 -15.54 41.11
N VAL A 186 -2.14 -15.77 40.07
CA VAL A 186 -2.34 -16.83 39.07
C VAL A 186 -1.15 -17.78 39.05
N GLU A 187 -1.42 -19.07 38.97
CA GLU A 187 -0.37 -20.08 38.82
C GLU A 187 0.11 -20.10 37.35
N PRO A 188 1.42 -19.95 37.09
CA PRO A 188 1.96 -20.02 35.73
C PRO A 188 1.66 -21.35 35.05
N GLY A 189 1.50 -21.33 33.73
CA GLY A 189 1.36 -22.56 32.95
C GLY A 189 2.62 -23.42 33.03
N GLY A 190 2.47 -24.74 33.02
CA GLY A 190 3.62 -25.66 33.17
C GLY A 190 4.54 -25.74 31.95
N ALA A 191 3.98 -25.88 30.75
CA ALA A 191 4.75 -26.00 29.51
C ALA A 191 4.63 -24.70 28.69
N PRO A 192 5.70 -24.29 27.98
CA PRO A 192 5.64 -23.17 27.04
C PRO A 192 4.55 -23.39 25.98
N VAL A 193 3.77 -22.35 25.71
CA VAL A 193 2.72 -22.34 24.67
C VAL A 193 3.07 -21.26 23.66
N ALA A 194 2.83 -21.49 22.37
CA ALA A 194 3.01 -20.46 21.37
C ALA A 194 2.00 -19.32 21.56
N ALA A 195 2.44 -18.08 21.39
CA ALA A 195 1.55 -16.93 21.41
C ALA A 195 0.48 -17.05 20.29
N PRO A 196 -0.81 -16.79 20.59
CA PRO A 196 -1.89 -16.90 19.61
C PRO A 196 -1.98 -15.70 18.65
N TRP A 197 -0.97 -14.83 18.66
CA TRP A 197 -0.89 -13.62 17.85
C TRP A 197 0.57 -13.44 17.41
N THR A 198 0.79 -12.58 16.42
CA THR A 198 2.13 -12.21 15.96
C THR A 198 2.10 -10.74 15.54
N PRO A 199 3.13 -9.93 15.86
CA PRO A 199 3.25 -8.59 15.30
C PRO A 199 3.18 -8.64 13.77
N PRO A 200 2.39 -7.78 13.12
CA PRO A 200 2.23 -7.85 11.67
C PRO A 200 3.55 -7.62 10.94
N ARG A 201 3.76 -8.37 9.85
CA ARG A 201 4.95 -8.29 9.02
C ARG A 201 4.61 -7.60 7.68
N PRO A 202 5.31 -6.52 7.31
CA PRO A 202 5.19 -5.96 5.97
C PRO A 202 5.49 -7.00 4.91
N LEU A 203 5.00 -6.76 3.68
CA LEU A 203 5.34 -7.60 2.54
C LEU A 203 6.87 -7.78 2.47
N ALA A 204 7.30 -9.03 2.50
CA ALA A 204 8.69 -9.38 2.31
C ALA A 204 8.98 -9.55 0.81
N PRO A 205 10.19 -9.21 0.34
CA PRO A 205 10.59 -9.47 -1.04
C PRO A 205 10.58 -10.99 -1.30
N ARG A 206 9.71 -11.45 -2.20
CA ARG A 206 9.60 -12.88 -2.55
C ARG A 206 10.15 -13.10 -3.95
N ARG A 207 11.20 -13.93 -4.07
CA ARG A 207 11.74 -14.40 -5.36
C ARG A 207 12.14 -13.25 -6.33
N VAL A 208 12.57 -12.10 -5.81
CA VAL A 208 12.95 -10.93 -6.63
C VAL A 208 14.06 -11.28 -7.64
N ASP A 209 15.01 -12.12 -7.25
CA ASP A 209 16.06 -12.59 -8.16
C ASP A 209 15.53 -13.50 -9.28
N ASP A 210 14.48 -14.27 -9.03
CA ASP A 210 13.90 -15.18 -10.03
C ASP A 210 13.17 -14.43 -11.14
N LEU A 211 12.70 -13.20 -10.87
CA LEU A 211 12.17 -12.30 -11.92
C LEU A 211 13.23 -12.02 -12.99
N PHE A 212 14.53 -12.04 -12.65
CA PHE A 212 15.61 -11.70 -13.58
C PHE A 212 16.46 -12.90 -13.99
N ARG A 213 15.90 -14.11 -13.91
CA ARG A 213 16.53 -15.36 -14.38
C ARG A 213 15.83 -15.86 -15.65
N PRO A 214 16.37 -15.56 -16.84
CA PRO A 214 15.81 -16.05 -18.10
C PRO A 214 15.66 -17.58 -18.09
N GLY A 215 14.54 -18.06 -18.63
CA GLY A 215 14.22 -19.49 -18.69
C GLY A 215 13.56 -20.05 -17.44
N ASN A 216 13.48 -19.31 -16.33
CA ASN A 216 12.64 -19.72 -15.20
C ASN A 216 11.19 -19.90 -15.65
N ARG A 217 10.51 -20.92 -15.12
CA ARG A 217 9.15 -21.28 -15.54
C ARG A 217 8.20 -21.23 -14.35
N PHE A 218 7.02 -20.66 -14.56
CA PHE A 218 6.01 -20.46 -13.51
C PHE A 218 4.61 -20.81 -13.99
N THR A 219 3.83 -21.41 -13.11
CA THR A 219 2.39 -21.68 -13.30
C THR A 219 1.57 -20.87 -12.31
N SER A 220 0.39 -20.42 -12.70
CA SER A 220 -0.52 -19.67 -11.84
C SER A 220 -1.97 -20.04 -12.14
N SER A 221 -2.88 -19.77 -11.20
CA SER A 221 -4.33 -19.87 -11.45
C SER A 221 -4.87 -18.72 -12.31
N TRP A 222 -4.12 -17.62 -12.46
CA TRP A 222 -4.57 -16.41 -13.15
C TRP A 222 -4.38 -16.44 -14.66
N TYR A 223 -3.51 -17.32 -15.16
CA TYR A 223 -3.29 -17.51 -16.59
C TYR A 223 -3.12 -19.00 -16.92
N PRO A 224 -3.56 -19.45 -18.10
CA PRO A 224 -3.39 -20.84 -18.50
C PRO A 224 -1.94 -21.15 -18.86
N GLY A 225 -1.53 -22.40 -18.62
CA GLY A 225 -0.23 -22.93 -19.07
C GLY A 225 0.95 -22.51 -18.20
N THR A 226 2.14 -22.50 -18.81
CA THR A 226 3.41 -22.16 -18.15
C THR A 226 3.96 -20.87 -18.72
N GLY A 227 4.18 -19.89 -17.85
CA GLY A 227 4.90 -18.67 -18.21
C GLY A 227 6.40 -18.90 -18.12
N THR A 228 7.16 -18.39 -19.09
CA THR A 228 8.63 -18.45 -19.11
C THR A 228 9.20 -17.04 -18.98
N VAL A 229 10.14 -16.87 -18.06
CA VAL A 229 10.82 -15.60 -17.80
C VAL A 229 11.79 -15.29 -18.94
N ALA A 230 11.73 -14.07 -19.45
CA ALA A 230 12.77 -13.48 -20.28
C ALA A 230 13.23 -12.15 -19.67
N VAL A 231 14.45 -11.75 -20.00
CA VAL A 231 14.99 -10.45 -19.57
C VAL A 231 15.38 -9.66 -20.79
N ARG A 232 14.96 -8.39 -20.82
CA ARG A 232 15.24 -7.47 -21.92
C ARG A 232 16.04 -6.28 -21.41
N ASP A 233 17.17 -6.03 -22.05
CA ASP A 233 17.92 -4.78 -21.86
C ASP A 233 17.16 -3.63 -22.54
N ILE A 234 16.95 -2.53 -21.81
CA ILE A 234 16.28 -1.31 -22.32
C ILE A 234 17.21 -0.09 -22.26
N GLY A 235 18.52 -0.33 -22.19
CA GLY A 235 19.56 0.67 -22.13
C GLY A 235 19.89 1.08 -20.70
N THR A 236 19.73 2.36 -20.41
CA THR A 236 20.14 3.00 -19.17
C THR A 236 19.07 3.95 -18.64
N VAL A 237 19.20 4.40 -17.41
CA VAL A 237 18.53 5.60 -16.89
C VAL A 237 19.63 6.53 -16.41
N ASN A 238 19.57 7.81 -16.78
CA ASN A 238 20.53 8.79 -16.27
C ASN A 238 19.95 9.52 -15.06
N LEU A 239 20.68 9.46 -13.94
CA LEU A 239 20.28 10.01 -12.65
C LEU A 239 21.27 11.10 -12.22
N PRO A 240 21.08 12.39 -12.60
CA PRO A 240 22.05 13.45 -12.34
C PRO A 240 22.38 13.69 -10.87
N THR A 241 21.44 13.43 -9.96
CA THR A 241 21.63 13.60 -8.51
C THR A 241 21.57 12.28 -7.73
N GLY A 242 21.08 11.22 -8.36
CA GLY A 242 20.89 9.92 -7.71
C GLY A 242 19.64 9.84 -6.83
N ARG A 243 18.87 10.94 -6.69
CA ARG A 243 17.61 10.98 -5.94
C ARG A 243 16.51 10.40 -6.82
N VAL A 244 16.18 9.13 -6.61
CA VAL A 244 15.30 8.39 -7.52
C VAL A 244 13.83 8.55 -7.15
N MET A 245 13.01 8.73 -8.18
CA MET A 245 11.56 8.86 -8.13
C MET A 245 10.95 7.79 -9.02
N VAL A 246 9.96 7.05 -8.50
CA VAL A 246 9.15 6.09 -9.28
C VAL A 246 7.67 6.42 -9.09
N TYR A 247 6.96 6.59 -10.20
CA TYR A 247 5.60 7.15 -10.27
C TYR A 247 4.82 6.60 -11.45
N ASP A 248 3.50 6.67 -11.38
CA ASP A 248 2.70 6.76 -12.58
C ASP A 248 2.99 8.09 -13.30
N PRO A 249 3.38 8.10 -14.59
CA PRO A 249 3.66 9.32 -15.32
C PRO A 249 2.49 10.33 -15.33
N GLY A 250 1.24 9.86 -15.31
CA GLY A 250 0.04 10.69 -15.23
C GLY A 250 -0.13 11.38 -13.87
N SER A 251 0.56 10.91 -12.83
CA SER A 251 0.57 11.51 -11.49
C SER A 251 1.73 12.50 -11.27
N LEU A 252 2.68 12.62 -12.20
CA LEU A 252 3.90 13.43 -12.03
C LEU A 252 3.62 14.93 -11.85
N SER A 253 2.49 15.45 -12.32
CA SER A 253 2.09 16.84 -12.09
C SER A 253 1.76 17.15 -10.62
N PHE A 254 1.44 16.11 -9.83
CA PHE A 254 1.17 16.24 -8.38
C PHE A 254 2.37 15.85 -7.51
N ALA A 255 3.40 15.24 -8.11
CA ALA A 255 4.57 14.74 -7.40
C ALA A 255 5.44 15.89 -6.87
N LYS A 256 6.17 15.61 -5.78
CA LYS A 256 7.12 16.56 -5.18
C LYS A 256 8.48 15.91 -5.07
N ASP A 257 9.55 16.68 -5.23
CA ASP A 257 10.92 16.18 -5.14
C ASP A 257 11.24 15.58 -3.75
N THR A 258 10.56 16.06 -2.70
CA THR A 258 10.61 15.52 -1.34
C THR A 258 10.12 14.07 -1.22
N GLU A 259 9.46 13.54 -2.24
CA GLU A 259 8.95 12.18 -2.27
C GLU A 259 9.91 11.18 -2.96
N ALA A 260 11.10 11.62 -3.36
CA ALA A 260 12.17 10.72 -3.80
C ALA A 260 12.50 9.70 -2.70
N PHE A 261 12.95 8.50 -3.10
CA PHE A 261 13.34 7.47 -2.14
C PHE A 261 14.49 7.94 -1.25
N THR A 262 14.45 7.53 0.01
CA THR A 262 15.42 7.87 1.08
C THR A 262 16.80 7.27 0.81
N VAL A 263 16.86 6.18 0.06
CA VAL A 263 18.11 5.54 -0.38
C VAL A 263 18.44 6.03 -1.80
N PRO A 264 19.46 6.90 -1.97
CA PRO A 264 19.87 7.34 -3.30
C PRO A 264 20.67 6.25 -4.03
N LEU A 265 20.60 6.29 -5.35
CA LEU A 265 21.56 5.60 -6.22
C LEU A 265 22.76 6.54 -6.46
N PRO A 266 23.98 6.03 -6.77
CA PRO A 266 25.06 6.91 -7.21
C PRO A 266 24.63 7.74 -8.43
N PRO A 267 25.08 8.99 -8.58
CA PRO A 267 24.76 9.76 -9.78
C PRO A 267 25.37 9.16 -11.06
N GLY A 268 24.66 9.28 -12.18
CA GLY A 268 25.13 8.91 -13.52
C GLY A 268 24.21 7.94 -14.26
N GLU A 269 24.76 7.27 -15.28
CA GLU A 269 24.01 6.34 -16.13
C GLU A 269 24.04 4.91 -15.57
N HIS A 270 22.86 4.35 -15.35
CA HIS A 270 22.66 3.03 -14.77
C HIS A 270 22.00 2.08 -15.76
N PRO A 271 22.54 0.87 -16.00
CA PRO A 271 21.87 -0.14 -16.82
C PRO A 271 20.46 -0.44 -16.32
N THR A 272 19.53 -0.54 -17.26
CA THR A 272 18.11 -0.74 -16.98
C THR A 272 17.58 -1.93 -17.76
N ARG A 273 16.85 -2.81 -17.07
CA ARG A 273 16.34 -4.07 -17.62
C ARG A 273 14.88 -4.27 -17.27
N LEU A 274 14.16 -4.91 -18.17
CA LEU A 274 12.83 -5.43 -17.94
C LEU A 274 12.86 -6.94 -17.73
N SER A 275 12.07 -7.39 -16.77
CA SER A 275 11.65 -8.78 -16.67
C SER A 275 10.32 -8.94 -17.41
N LEU A 276 10.23 -9.98 -18.26
CA LEU A 276 9.08 -10.31 -19.06
C LEU A 276 8.60 -11.72 -18.74
N LEU A 277 7.29 -11.93 -18.72
CA LEU A 277 6.66 -13.25 -18.70
C LEU A 277 6.09 -13.53 -20.08
N HIS A 278 6.63 -14.53 -20.78
CA HIS A 278 6.04 -15.05 -22.01
C HIS A 278 5.05 -16.16 -21.66
N LEU A 279 3.79 -15.96 -22.02
CA LEU A 279 2.69 -16.89 -21.82
C LEU A 279 2.33 -17.54 -23.16
N GLY A 280 2.36 -18.87 -23.22
CA GLY A 280 1.94 -19.61 -24.41
C GLY A 280 2.01 -21.13 -24.20
N GLN A 281 1.16 -21.87 -24.92
CA GLN A 281 1.40 -23.27 -25.26
C GLN A 281 1.93 -23.33 -26.71
N ASP A 282 2.67 -24.38 -27.06
CA ASP A 282 3.17 -24.59 -28.43
C ASP A 282 2.03 -24.44 -29.45
N GLY A 283 1.98 -23.31 -30.17
CA GLY A 283 1.04 -23.05 -31.26
C GLY A 283 0.01 -21.92 -31.10
N ASP A 284 -0.09 -21.24 -29.96
CA ASP A 284 -0.99 -20.08 -29.75
C ASP A 284 -0.25 -18.73 -29.71
N GLU A 285 -0.98 -17.61 -29.87
CA GLU A 285 -0.45 -16.24 -29.77
C GLU A 285 0.23 -16.00 -28.42
N GLU A 286 1.55 -15.77 -28.43
CA GLU A 286 2.35 -15.47 -27.24
C GLU A 286 1.92 -14.14 -26.61
N THR A 287 1.31 -14.18 -25.41
CA THR A 287 1.04 -12.98 -24.62
C THR A 287 2.27 -12.67 -23.76
N THR A 288 2.73 -11.42 -23.75
CA THR A 288 3.90 -11.02 -22.95
C THR A 288 3.50 -9.97 -21.91
N CYS A 289 3.90 -10.20 -20.66
CA CYS A 289 3.60 -9.30 -19.53
C CYS A 289 4.91 -8.77 -18.92
N VAL A 290 4.97 -7.48 -18.57
CA VAL A 290 6.15 -6.88 -17.90
C VAL A 290 6.07 -7.15 -16.40
N MET A 291 6.93 -8.02 -15.87
CA MET A 291 6.87 -8.41 -14.47
C MET A 291 7.62 -7.46 -13.54
N ALA A 292 8.69 -6.84 -14.02
CA ALA A 292 9.50 -5.95 -13.21
C ALA A 292 10.40 -5.04 -14.04
N LEU A 293 10.73 -3.88 -13.47
CA LEU A 293 11.75 -2.96 -13.94
C LEU A 293 12.94 -2.99 -12.97
N ARG A 294 14.16 -3.18 -13.47
CA ARG A 294 15.37 -3.18 -12.65
C ARG A 294 16.37 -2.14 -13.15
N VAL A 295 16.91 -1.37 -12.20
CA VAL A 295 18.02 -0.45 -12.40
C VAL A 295 19.21 -0.94 -11.61
N ASP A 296 20.35 -1.13 -12.27
CA ASP A 296 21.57 -1.63 -11.67
C ASP A 296 22.60 -0.51 -11.47
N VAL A 297 23.22 -0.47 -10.30
CA VAL A 297 24.35 0.44 -10.06
C VAL A 297 25.54 -0.01 -10.91
N ARG A 298 25.85 0.75 -11.97
CA ARG A 298 26.89 0.42 -12.97
C ARG A 298 28.22 0.08 -12.33
N SER A 299 28.66 0.89 -11.37
CA SER A 299 29.95 0.71 -10.69
C SER A 299 30.00 -0.55 -9.81
N LEU A 300 28.85 -1.18 -9.54
CA LEU A 300 28.72 -2.35 -8.70
C LEU A 300 28.21 -3.58 -9.45
N GLU A 301 28.14 -3.53 -10.79
CA GLU A 301 27.45 -4.56 -11.57
C GLU A 301 27.96 -5.99 -11.30
N ALA A 302 29.27 -6.13 -11.07
CA ALA A 302 29.94 -7.40 -10.79
C ALA A 302 29.65 -7.98 -9.39
N PHE A 303 29.08 -7.21 -8.46
CA PHE A 303 28.75 -7.69 -7.12
C PHE A 303 27.32 -8.26 -7.09
N PRO A 304 27.10 -9.43 -6.48
CA PRO A 304 25.75 -9.98 -6.32
C PRO A 304 24.94 -9.15 -5.32
N VAL A 305 23.61 -9.23 -5.44
CA VAL A 305 22.69 -8.76 -4.40
C VAL A 305 22.69 -9.82 -3.28
N ALA A 306 22.97 -9.39 -2.06
CA ALA A 306 22.99 -10.23 -0.86
C ALA A 306 21.69 -10.14 -0.06
N SER A 307 21.00 -9.00 -0.11
CA SER A 307 19.71 -8.79 0.55
C SER A 307 18.84 -7.79 -0.19
N TRP A 308 17.53 -7.88 0.03
CA TRP A 308 16.52 -6.98 -0.48
C TRP A 308 15.79 -6.29 0.68
N GLU A 309 15.52 -5.01 0.54
CA GLU A 309 14.71 -4.22 1.48
C GLU A 309 13.71 -3.33 0.71
N MET A 310 12.63 -2.93 1.36
CA MET A 310 11.63 -2.04 0.75
C MET A 310 12.23 -0.64 0.53
N ALA A 311 12.00 -0.04 -0.63
CA ALA A 311 12.37 1.35 -0.91
C ALA A 311 11.35 2.29 -0.25
N LEU A 312 11.82 3.15 0.65
CA LEU A 312 10.97 4.05 1.44
C LEU A 312 11.15 5.50 1.03
N ARG A 313 10.05 6.25 1.03
CA ARG A 313 10.03 7.71 0.93
C ARG A 313 10.16 8.35 2.33
N PRO A 314 10.55 9.63 2.45
CA PRO A 314 10.62 10.30 3.74
C PRO A 314 9.32 10.17 4.53
N GLY A 315 9.45 9.88 5.83
CA GLY A 315 8.32 9.70 6.75
C GLY A 315 7.64 8.33 6.72
N GLN A 316 8.04 7.41 5.83
CA GLN A 316 7.51 6.03 5.80
C GLN A 316 8.28 5.13 6.77
N ASP A 317 7.54 4.33 7.55
CA ASP A 317 8.08 3.37 8.53
C ASP A 317 7.41 2.00 8.32
N PRO A 318 8.12 0.95 7.86
CA PRO A 318 7.51 -0.34 7.56
C PRO A 318 6.74 -0.94 8.74
N HIS A 319 7.12 -0.64 9.99
CA HIS A 319 6.44 -1.17 11.17
C HIS A 319 5.00 -0.66 11.32
N ASP A 320 4.62 0.39 10.59
CA ASP A 320 3.23 0.82 10.49
C ASP A 320 2.37 -0.10 9.65
N LEU A 321 2.94 -0.83 8.70
CA LEU A 321 2.19 -1.64 7.75
C LEU A 321 1.55 -2.85 8.44
N ASP A 322 0.35 -3.22 7.98
CA ASP A 322 -0.29 -4.48 8.36
C ASP A 322 0.36 -5.68 7.65
N GLU A 323 -0.11 -6.88 7.96
CA GLU A 323 0.42 -8.11 7.37
C GLU A 323 0.37 -8.04 5.83
N ASP A 324 1.49 -8.36 5.19
CA ASP A 324 1.69 -8.34 3.73
C ASP A 324 1.39 -6.99 3.04
N HIS A 325 1.19 -5.90 3.79
CA HIS A 325 1.09 -4.56 3.23
C HIS A 325 2.48 -3.99 2.90
N PHE A 326 2.54 -3.05 1.96
CA PHE A 326 3.78 -2.41 1.53
C PHE A 326 3.60 -0.92 1.23
N TYR A 327 4.70 -0.17 1.32
CA TYR A 327 4.83 1.11 0.62
C TYR A 327 5.34 0.86 -0.79
N GLY A 328 4.79 1.60 -1.75
CA GLY A 328 5.10 1.39 -3.15
C GLY A 328 4.59 2.52 -4.02
N VAL A 329 4.38 2.20 -5.29
CA VAL A 329 3.94 3.14 -6.32
C VAL A 329 2.52 2.77 -6.72
N GLY A 330 1.59 3.71 -6.55
CA GLY A 330 0.24 3.60 -7.11
C GLY A 330 0.25 3.95 -8.59
N VAL A 331 -0.47 3.16 -9.38
CA VAL A 331 -0.57 3.26 -10.83
C VAL A 331 -2.04 3.21 -11.24
N ASP A 332 -2.47 4.22 -11.99
CA ASP A 332 -3.84 4.40 -12.51
C ASP A 332 -3.86 4.55 -14.04
N GLY A 333 -2.70 4.71 -14.67
CA GLY A 333 -2.51 4.85 -16.10
C GLY A 333 -1.87 3.62 -16.77
N GLY A 334 -1.75 2.51 -16.04
CA GLY A 334 -1.10 1.27 -16.50
C GLY A 334 0.39 1.40 -16.83
N GLN A 335 1.07 2.41 -16.29
CA GLN A 335 2.46 2.72 -16.59
C GLN A 335 3.27 3.10 -15.36
N ILE A 336 4.55 2.76 -15.36
CA ILE A 336 5.53 3.15 -14.34
C ILE A 336 6.67 3.92 -14.98
N GLY A 337 6.89 5.12 -14.48
CA GLY A 337 8.01 5.98 -14.78
C GLY A 337 9.07 5.96 -13.66
N ILE A 338 10.34 5.91 -14.04
CA ILE A 338 11.49 6.16 -13.18
C ILE A 338 12.27 7.38 -13.67
N THR A 339 12.61 8.30 -12.77
CA THR A 339 13.39 9.49 -13.09
C THR A 339 14.18 9.98 -11.87
N ASP A 340 15.06 10.95 -12.08
CA ASP A 340 15.74 11.68 -11.01
C ASP A 340 14.90 12.87 -10.55
N ALA A 341 14.89 13.15 -9.25
CA ALA A 341 14.14 14.26 -8.67
C ALA A 341 14.48 15.63 -9.28
N ALA A 342 15.71 15.81 -9.80
CA ALA A 342 16.08 17.04 -10.50
C ALA A 342 15.31 17.25 -11.81
N CYS A 343 14.84 16.18 -12.46
CA CYS A 343 14.10 16.26 -13.72
C CYS A 343 12.62 16.61 -13.52
N LEU A 344 12.13 16.54 -12.27
CA LEU A 344 10.72 16.74 -11.95
C LEU A 344 10.15 18.06 -12.50
N PRO A 345 10.80 19.24 -12.35
CA PRO A 345 10.26 20.49 -12.89
C PRO A 345 10.06 20.50 -14.40
N TYR A 346 10.87 19.73 -15.15
CA TYR A 346 10.71 19.61 -16.60
C TYR A 346 9.50 18.72 -16.94
N PHE A 347 9.41 17.53 -16.34
CA PHE A 347 8.34 16.59 -16.64
C PHE A 347 6.97 17.01 -16.10
N THR A 348 6.90 17.66 -14.93
CA THR A 348 5.66 18.28 -14.45
C THR A 348 5.14 19.31 -15.46
N GLY A 349 6.00 20.22 -15.92
CA GLY A 349 5.59 21.21 -16.94
C GLY A 349 5.23 20.58 -18.29
N LEU A 350 5.82 19.43 -18.65
CA LEU A 350 5.49 18.70 -19.86
C LEU A 350 4.11 18.01 -19.77
N PHE A 351 3.77 17.47 -18.61
CA PHE A 351 2.53 16.72 -18.38
C PHE A 351 1.39 17.56 -17.80
N ASP A 352 1.62 18.86 -17.53
CA ASP A 352 0.54 19.83 -17.26
C ASP A 352 -0.43 19.94 -18.45
N ASP A 353 0.04 19.73 -19.68
CA ASP A 353 -0.82 19.55 -20.85
C ASP A 353 -1.17 18.06 -21.02
N PHE A 354 -2.39 17.69 -20.63
CA PHE A 354 -2.91 16.34 -20.81
C PHE A 354 -2.80 15.84 -22.26
N ARG A 355 -2.85 16.74 -23.26
CA ARG A 355 -2.68 16.35 -24.68
C ARG A 355 -1.23 16.01 -25.01
N ALA A 356 -0.27 16.64 -24.35
CA ALA A 356 1.12 16.24 -24.47
C ALA A 356 1.33 14.86 -23.84
N TYR A 357 0.73 14.60 -22.67
CA TYR A 357 0.71 13.29 -22.04
C TYR A 357 0.11 12.20 -22.96
N GLU A 358 -1.09 12.41 -23.51
CA GLU A 358 -1.74 11.44 -24.41
C GLU A 358 -0.93 11.14 -25.67
N ARG A 359 -0.37 12.18 -26.30
CA ARG A 359 0.51 12.01 -27.47
C ARG A 359 1.77 11.22 -27.12
N ILE A 360 2.41 11.56 -26.00
CA ILE A 360 3.68 10.98 -25.60
C ILE A 360 3.54 9.52 -25.14
N PHE A 361 2.46 9.18 -24.43
CA PHE A 361 2.30 7.86 -23.79
C PHE A 361 1.31 6.93 -24.48
N TYR A 362 0.35 7.44 -25.22
CA TYR A 362 -0.58 6.62 -25.99
C TYR A 362 -0.35 6.73 -27.50
N GLY A 363 0.50 7.66 -27.96
CA GLY A 363 0.78 7.83 -29.38
C GLY A 363 -0.39 8.42 -30.16
N LEU A 364 -1.40 8.98 -29.48
CA LEU A 364 -2.64 9.45 -30.10
C LEU A 364 -2.39 10.68 -30.98
N HIS A 365 -2.62 10.57 -32.28
CA HIS A 365 -2.54 11.66 -33.25
C HIS A 365 -3.70 12.66 -33.08
N GLU A 366 -3.56 13.87 -33.63
CA GLU A 366 -4.58 14.93 -33.51
C GLU A 366 -5.93 14.53 -34.12
N GLU A 367 -5.93 13.68 -35.15
CA GLU A 367 -7.14 13.10 -35.75
C GLU A 367 -7.81 12.07 -34.84
N GLU A 368 -7.05 11.25 -34.11
CA GLU A 368 -7.60 10.29 -33.12
C GLU A 368 -8.14 11.01 -31.89
N LEU A 369 -7.44 12.05 -31.44
CA LEU A 369 -7.94 12.96 -30.41
C LEU A 369 -9.22 13.65 -30.86
N GLN A 370 -9.34 13.99 -32.15
CA GLN A 370 -10.57 14.55 -32.71
C GLN A 370 -11.70 13.51 -32.78
N ALA A 371 -11.40 12.27 -33.15
CA ALA A 371 -12.39 11.18 -33.15
C ALA A 371 -12.89 10.86 -31.73
N ILE A 372 -12.00 10.87 -30.73
CA ILE A 372 -12.36 10.76 -29.31
C ILE A 372 -13.27 11.93 -28.92
N ARG A 373 -12.95 13.17 -29.29
CA ARG A 373 -13.80 14.35 -29.01
C ARG A 373 -15.16 14.28 -29.67
N ASP A 374 -15.24 13.82 -30.91
CA ASP A 374 -16.50 13.69 -31.63
C ASP A 374 -17.37 12.61 -30.99
N ARG A 375 -16.74 11.52 -30.52
CA ARG A 375 -17.39 10.46 -29.74
C ARG A 375 -17.85 10.96 -28.37
N GLU A 376 -17.03 11.71 -27.65
CA GLU A 376 -17.40 12.35 -26.38
C GLU A 376 -18.53 13.36 -26.55
N ARG A 377 -18.49 14.17 -27.62
CA ARG A 377 -19.56 15.11 -27.97
C ARG A 377 -20.86 14.37 -28.23
N LEU A 378 -20.81 13.31 -29.03
CA LEU A 378 -21.97 12.45 -29.30
C LEU A 378 -22.53 11.83 -28.00
N TRP A 379 -21.65 11.41 -27.07
CA TRP A 379 -22.05 10.91 -25.76
C TRP A 379 -22.72 11.97 -24.89
N GLN A 380 -22.17 13.18 -24.84
CA GLN A 380 -22.77 14.31 -24.13
C GLN A 380 -24.13 14.70 -24.72
N GLU A 381 -24.25 14.73 -26.04
CA GLU A 381 -25.51 14.99 -26.74
C GLU A 381 -26.55 13.89 -26.46
N THR A 382 -26.12 12.62 -26.46
CA THR A 382 -26.98 11.48 -26.15
C THR A 382 -27.46 11.50 -24.70
N ALA A 383 -26.56 11.79 -23.74
CA ALA A 383 -26.91 11.94 -22.34
C ALA A 383 -27.90 13.09 -22.12
N ARG A 384 -27.65 14.26 -22.74
CA ARG A 384 -28.57 15.41 -22.71
C ARG A 384 -29.95 15.06 -23.29
N ALA A 385 -29.99 14.32 -24.40
CA ALA A 385 -31.24 13.89 -25.02
C ALA A 385 -32.01 12.90 -24.13
N LEU A 386 -31.32 11.96 -23.47
CA LEU A 386 -31.91 11.02 -22.50
C LEU A 386 -32.50 11.76 -21.30
N ILE A 387 -31.73 12.68 -20.74
CA ILE A 387 -32.12 13.56 -19.63
C ILE A 387 -33.35 14.42 -19.98
N ALA A 388 -33.47 14.87 -21.22
CA ALA A 388 -34.57 15.69 -21.69
C ALA A 388 -35.88 14.92 -21.94
N ARG A 389 -35.89 13.58 -21.83
CA ARG A 389 -37.10 12.78 -22.06
C ARG A 389 -38.15 13.05 -20.97
N PRO A 390 -39.44 13.24 -21.31
CA PRO A 390 -40.51 13.47 -20.33
C PRO A 390 -40.70 12.32 -19.32
N GLU A 391 -40.32 11.11 -19.73
CA GLU A 391 -40.36 9.89 -18.92
C GLU A 391 -39.23 9.84 -17.87
N PHE A 392 -38.17 10.64 -18.07
CA PHE A 392 -37.08 10.78 -17.12
C PHE A 392 -37.51 11.79 -16.05
N HIS A 393 -38.03 11.28 -14.93
CA HIS A 393 -38.72 12.06 -13.92
C HIS A 393 -37.92 13.32 -13.51
N PRO A 394 -38.52 14.53 -13.48
CA PRO A 394 -37.79 15.79 -13.28
C PRO A 394 -36.90 15.80 -12.02
N ALA A 395 -37.39 15.25 -10.91
CA ALA A 395 -36.59 15.16 -9.68
C ALA A 395 -35.38 14.21 -9.79
N VAL A 396 -35.48 13.14 -10.61
CA VAL A 396 -34.38 12.19 -10.85
C VAL A 396 -33.38 12.80 -11.82
N ARG A 397 -33.86 13.54 -12.83
CA ARG A 397 -33.03 14.35 -13.73
C ARG A 397 -32.19 15.35 -12.97
N ASP A 398 -32.83 16.17 -12.14
CA ASP A 398 -32.17 17.29 -11.49
C ASP A 398 -31.15 16.77 -10.46
N ALA A 399 -31.48 15.70 -9.72
CA ALA A 399 -30.54 15.00 -8.85
C ALA A 399 -29.38 14.32 -9.61
N PHE A 400 -29.64 13.74 -10.79
CA PHE A 400 -28.60 13.14 -11.63
C PHE A 400 -27.64 14.20 -12.18
N MET A 401 -28.16 15.33 -12.65
CA MET A 401 -27.39 16.49 -13.15
C MET A 401 -26.52 17.11 -12.05
N GLU A 402 -27.05 17.23 -10.82
CA GLU A 402 -26.30 17.68 -9.64
C GLU A 402 -25.20 16.66 -9.26
N ALA A 403 -25.51 15.36 -9.25
CA ALA A 403 -24.57 14.31 -8.88
C ALA A 403 -23.38 14.15 -9.85
N ILE A 404 -23.53 14.54 -11.12
CA ILE A 404 -22.45 14.52 -12.13
C ILE A 404 -21.85 15.91 -12.38
N GLY A 405 -22.18 16.91 -11.56
CA GLY A 405 -21.57 18.25 -11.60
C GLY A 405 -21.99 19.13 -12.79
N LEU A 406 -23.08 18.77 -13.48
CA LEU A 406 -23.61 19.50 -14.63
C LEU A 406 -24.85 20.29 -14.19
N SER A 407 -24.66 21.31 -13.35
CA SER A 407 -25.73 22.29 -13.12
C SER A 407 -25.80 23.26 -14.31
N PRO A 408 -26.99 23.57 -14.87
CA PRO A 408 -27.14 24.55 -15.95
C PRO A 408 -26.61 25.95 -15.64
N ASP A 409 -26.42 26.27 -14.35
CA ASP A 409 -26.09 27.61 -13.86
C ASP A 409 -24.66 27.73 -13.30
N ASP A 410 -23.80 26.70 -13.44
CA ASP A 410 -22.48 26.68 -12.80
C ASP A 410 -21.32 27.00 -13.79
N GLU A 411 -20.67 28.15 -13.59
CA GLU A 411 -19.49 28.61 -14.36
C GLU A 411 -18.26 27.68 -14.22
N ARG A 412 -18.29 26.67 -13.34
CA ARG A 412 -17.18 25.72 -13.11
C ARG A 412 -17.14 24.54 -14.09
N TYR A 413 -17.95 24.57 -15.14
CA TYR A 413 -18.04 23.53 -16.19
C TYR A 413 -16.68 23.16 -16.82
N ASP A 414 -15.73 24.09 -16.90
CA ASP A 414 -14.38 23.85 -17.47
C ASP A 414 -13.35 23.26 -16.49
N GLN A 415 -13.63 23.21 -15.18
CA GLN A 415 -12.66 22.73 -14.17
C GLN A 415 -12.72 21.22 -13.93
N TYR A 416 -13.80 20.52 -14.30
CA TYR A 416 -13.98 19.09 -14.06
C TYR A 416 -13.52 18.19 -15.23
N ARG A 417 -12.28 18.40 -15.68
CA ARG A 417 -11.62 17.53 -16.67
C ARG A 417 -11.27 16.13 -16.16
N SER A 418 -11.40 15.84 -14.87
CA SER A 418 -11.06 14.54 -14.26
C SER A 418 -12.25 13.57 -14.29
N ASN A 419 -12.57 13.04 -15.47
CA ASN A 419 -13.75 12.23 -15.74
C ASN A 419 -13.53 10.71 -15.50
N HIS A 420 -13.21 10.32 -14.27
CA HIS A 420 -13.07 8.92 -13.87
C HIS A 420 -14.37 8.08 -14.05
N ASN A 421 -15.55 8.72 -13.99
CA ASN A 421 -16.84 8.04 -14.11
C ASN A 421 -17.30 7.80 -15.56
N LEU A 422 -16.86 8.62 -16.53
CA LEU A 422 -17.15 8.45 -17.96
C LEU A 422 -16.23 7.40 -18.60
N LEU A 423 -14.97 7.30 -18.15
CA LEU A 423 -14.00 6.27 -18.57
C LEU A 423 -14.49 4.85 -18.23
N ARG A 424 -15.09 4.64 -17.05
CA ARG A 424 -15.65 3.34 -16.63
C ARG A 424 -16.84 2.87 -17.48
N LEU A 425 -17.65 3.80 -17.98
CA LEU A 425 -18.78 3.49 -18.86
C LEU A 425 -18.31 3.19 -20.30
N ALA A 426 -17.23 3.84 -20.75
CA ALA A 426 -16.62 3.63 -22.07
C ALA A 426 -15.82 2.32 -22.17
N HIS A 427 -15.09 1.96 -21.11
CA HIS A 427 -14.32 0.70 -21.04
C HIS A 427 -15.20 -0.55 -21.20
N ALA A 428 -16.46 -0.51 -20.74
CA ALA A 428 -17.42 -1.62 -20.84
C ALA A 428 -17.97 -1.85 -22.27
N VAL A 429 -17.74 -0.93 -23.22
CA VAL A 429 -18.40 -0.94 -24.54
C VAL A 429 -17.42 -1.21 -25.70
N VAL A 430 -16.10 -1.05 -25.52
CA VAL A 430 -15.14 -0.86 -26.62
C VAL A 430 -14.16 -2.04 -26.83
N ASN A 431 -14.48 -3.25 -26.39
CA ASN A 431 -13.79 -4.44 -26.89
C ASN A 431 -14.01 -4.61 -28.43
N SER A 432 -13.12 -4.06 -29.27
CA SER A 432 -12.79 -4.55 -30.64
C SER A 432 -11.66 -3.73 -31.31
N THR A 433 -10.88 -4.42 -32.13
CA THR A 433 -9.48 -4.25 -32.63
C THR A 433 -9.23 -3.29 -33.83
N ASP A 434 -8.07 -2.58 -33.80
CA ASP A 434 -7.03 -2.17 -34.83
C ASP A 434 -7.42 -1.87 -36.32
N PRO A 435 -6.65 -1.18 -37.23
CA PRO A 435 -5.33 -0.51 -37.14
C PRO A 435 -5.08 0.82 -37.95
N ASP A 436 -3.92 1.41 -37.61
CA ASP A 436 -2.89 2.13 -38.41
C ASP A 436 -3.00 3.62 -38.81
N LEU A 437 -1.96 4.36 -38.41
CA LEU A 437 -1.75 5.80 -38.55
C LEU A 437 -0.31 6.14 -38.98
N ALA A 438 -0.22 7.10 -39.87
CA ALA A 438 0.95 7.92 -40.15
C ALA A 438 0.37 9.34 -40.37
N ALA A 439 0.86 10.43 -39.81
CA ALA A 439 2.24 10.81 -39.62
C ALA A 439 2.32 12.02 -38.69
N LEU A 440 3.29 11.98 -37.79
CA LEU A 440 4.09 13.11 -37.35
C LEU A 440 5.52 12.82 -37.88
N ASP A 441 6.43 13.79 -38.03
CA ASP A 441 7.66 13.66 -38.86
C ASP A 441 8.60 12.46 -38.57
N ASP A 442 8.54 11.87 -37.36
CA ASP A 442 8.32 10.44 -37.06
C ASP A 442 8.52 10.25 -35.54
N PRO A 443 7.61 10.75 -34.66
CA PRO A 443 7.59 10.38 -33.24
C PRO A 443 7.35 8.89 -33.06
N VAL A 444 6.84 8.20 -34.09
CA VAL A 444 6.83 6.75 -34.18
C VAL A 444 8.27 6.22 -34.33
N GLN A 445 9.24 6.91 -34.95
CA GLN A 445 10.67 6.56 -34.95
C GLN A 445 11.27 6.74 -33.56
N GLN A 446 10.95 7.82 -32.86
CA GLN A 446 11.43 8.03 -31.49
C GLN A 446 10.77 7.07 -30.49
N ALA A 447 9.52 6.68 -30.74
CA ALA A 447 8.80 5.63 -30.00
C ALA A 447 9.16 4.20 -30.45
N ARG A 448 9.72 4.00 -31.65
CA ARG A 448 10.27 2.73 -32.20
C ARG A 448 11.74 2.52 -31.81
N ASP A 449 12.49 3.61 -31.64
CA ASP A 449 13.85 3.62 -31.06
C ASP A 449 13.80 3.20 -29.59
N THR A 450 12.62 3.31 -28.98
CA THR A 450 12.30 2.74 -27.69
C THR A 450 11.51 1.43 -27.89
N SER A 451 11.86 0.37 -27.16
CA SER A 451 11.17 -0.93 -27.23
C SER A 451 9.63 -0.77 -27.04
N PRO A 452 8.75 -1.64 -27.59
CA PRO A 452 7.31 -1.60 -27.26
C PRO A 452 7.04 -1.69 -25.74
N TRP A 453 8.03 -2.15 -24.98
CA TRP A 453 8.00 -2.33 -23.54
C TRP A 453 8.56 -1.14 -22.74
N SER A 454 9.12 -0.12 -23.38
CA SER A 454 9.72 1.02 -22.66
C SER A 454 9.78 2.28 -23.51
N ARG A 455 9.62 3.46 -22.93
CA ARG A 455 9.86 4.77 -23.57
C ARG A 455 10.84 5.57 -22.72
N ARG A 456 11.84 6.20 -23.35
CA ARG A 456 12.76 7.11 -22.66
C ARG A 456 12.57 8.54 -23.16
N LEU A 457 12.39 9.47 -22.23
CA LEU A 457 12.24 10.89 -22.49
C LEU A 457 13.43 11.62 -21.84
N PRO A 458 14.34 12.24 -22.61
CA PRO A 458 15.44 13.00 -22.03
C PRO A 458 14.95 14.34 -21.45
N ASP A 459 15.52 14.75 -20.32
CA ASP A 459 15.41 16.12 -19.81
C ASP A 459 16.61 16.95 -20.31
N PRO A 460 16.42 17.87 -21.27
CA PRO A 460 17.52 18.66 -21.83
C PRO A 460 18.13 19.65 -20.82
N LYS A 461 17.48 19.92 -19.68
CA LYS A 461 17.96 20.88 -18.68
C LYS A 461 18.95 20.26 -17.72
N THR A 462 18.66 19.05 -17.25
CA THR A 462 19.48 18.35 -16.24
C THR A 462 20.41 17.31 -16.86
N GLY A 463 20.14 16.91 -18.10
CA GLY A 463 20.81 15.78 -18.76
C GLY A 463 20.30 14.42 -18.30
N GLY A 464 19.39 14.36 -17.32
CA GLY A 464 18.72 13.14 -16.87
C GLY A 464 17.65 12.67 -17.86
N ASP A 465 16.94 11.61 -17.50
CA ASP A 465 15.83 11.10 -18.30
C ASP A 465 14.68 10.54 -17.42
N LEU A 466 13.52 10.37 -18.06
CA LEU A 466 12.38 9.62 -17.56
C LEU A 466 12.25 8.36 -18.42
N THR A 467 12.37 7.20 -17.78
CA THR A 467 12.11 5.90 -18.41
C THR A 467 10.74 5.39 -17.97
N VAL A 468 9.85 5.12 -18.92
CA VAL A 468 8.48 4.66 -18.69
C VAL A 468 8.27 3.27 -19.26
N VAL A 469 7.60 2.40 -18.52
CA VAL A 469 7.32 1.00 -18.90
C VAL A 469 5.89 0.61 -18.53
N PRO A 470 5.25 -0.34 -19.22
CA PRO A 470 3.97 -0.90 -18.79
C PRO A 470 4.08 -1.56 -17.41
N SER A 471 3.02 -1.47 -16.59
CA SER A 471 2.99 -2.05 -15.24
C SER A 471 2.24 -3.39 -15.21
N GLY A 472 2.91 -4.51 -15.44
CA GLY A 472 2.30 -5.83 -15.24
C GLY A 472 0.93 -5.99 -15.91
N TRP A 473 -0.09 -6.22 -15.06
CA TRP A 473 -1.49 -6.37 -15.47
C TRP A 473 -2.28 -5.06 -15.64
N GLY A 474 -1.67 -3.90 -15.40
CA GLY A 474 -2.27 -2.58 -15.56
C GLY A 474 -2.22 -1.75 -14.29
N ASP A 475 -3.37 -1.25 -13.85
CA ASP A 475 -3.48 -0.39 -12.67
C ASP A 475 -3.31 -1.19 -11.38
N GLY A 476 -2.76 -0.55 -10.34
CA GLY A 476 -2.52 -1.22 -9.08
C GLY A 476 -1.57 -0.47 -8.16
N SER A 477 -0.99 -1.20 -7.22
CA SER A 477 0.06 -0.72 -6.33
C SER A 477 1.21 -1.71 -6.37
N TYR A 478 2.43 -1.20 -6.52
CA TYR A 478 3.60 -2.04 -6.79
C TYR A 478 4.73 -1.72 -5.82
N PRO A 479 5.27 -2.71 -5.09
CA PRO A 479 6.41 -2.49 -4.21
C PRO A 479 7.67 -2.19 -5.00
N VAL A 480 8.57 -1.44 -4.37
CA VAL A 480 9.89 -1.16 -4.90
C VAL A 480 10.93 -1.70 -3.91
N TRP A 481 11.91 -2.44 -4.41
CA TRP A 481 12.93 -3.12 -3.63
C TRP A 481 14.31 -2.53 -3.91
N ILE A 482 15.08 -2.28 -2.85
CA ILE A 482 16.51 -1.96 -2.91
C ILE A 482 17.29 -3.24 -2.66
N GLY A 483 18.14 -3.60 -3.62
CA GLY A 483 19.12 -4.68 -3.47
C GLY A 483 20.41 -4.14 -2.89
N ARG A 484 20.95 -4.79 -1.86
CA ARG A 484 22.25 -4.45 -1.26
C ARG A 484 23.30 -5.52 -1.52
N THR A 485 24.55 -5.10 -1.69
CA THR A 485 25.72 -6.00 -1.64
C THR A 485 25.97 -6.50 -0.23
N GLU A 486 26.85 -7.50 -0.07
CA GLU A 486 27.25 -8.06 1.24
C GLU A 486 27.81 -6.99 2.20
N ASP A 487 28.51 -5.98 1.67
CA ASP A 487 29.04 -4.85 2.44
C ASP A 487 28.03 -3.68 2.61
N GLY A 488 26.77 -3.91 2.25
CA GLY A 488 25.65 -2.98 2.50
C GLY A 488 25.50 -1.85 1.48
N ARG A 489 26.30 -1.80 0.40
CA ARG A 489 26.15 -0.79 -0.66
C ARG A 489 24.91 -1.07 -1.52
N VAL A 490 24.26 -0.01 -2.00
CA VAL A 490 23.10 -0.13 -2.90
C VAL A 490 23.55 -0.68 -4.24
N ARG A 491 23.07 -1.88 -4.59
CA ARG A 491 23.42 -2.59 -5.81
C ARG A 491 22.40 -2.38 -6.92
N SER A 492 21.11 -2.36 -6.58
CA SER A 492 20.04 -2.26 -7.57
C SER A 492 18.76 -1.72 -6.95
N LEU A 493 17.87 -1.24 -7.81
CA LEU A 493 16.49 -0.93 -7.50
C LEU A 493 15.59 -1.77 -8.42
N VAL A 494 14.54 -2.38 -7.88
CA VAL A 494 13.56 -3.17 -8.63
C VAL A 494 12.16 -2.67 -8.33
N VAL A 495 11.38 -2.34 -9.36
CA VAL A 495 9.93 -2.17 -9.26
C VAL A 495 9.30 -3.50 -9.63
N ASP A 496 8.62 -4.12 -8.68
CA ASP A 496 8.03 -5.46 -8.83
C ASP A 496 6.53 -5.32 -9.09
N MET A 497 6.07 -5.81 -10.24
CA MET A 497 4.68 -5.69 -10.66
C MET A 497 3.78 -6.79 -10.06
N LEU A 498 4.31 -7.58 -9.11
CA LEU A 498 3.61 -8.65 -8.40
C LEU A 498 3.00 -9.73 -9.30
N VAL A 499 3.48 -9.85 -10.55
CA VAL A 499 2.96 -10.82 -11.54
C VAL A 499 3.16 -12.27 -11.06
N LEU A 500 4.22 -12.54 -10.29
CA LEU A 500 4.52 -13.87 -9.76
C LEU A 500 4.07 -14.09 -8.31
N GLU A 501 3.32 -13.17 -7.70
CA GLU A 501 2.94 -13.24 -6.27
C GLU A 501 2.21 -14.55 -5.91
N SER A 502 1.32 -15.00 -6.80
CA SER A 502 0.56 -16.25 -6.66
C SER A 502 1.01 -17.35 -7.63
N ALA A 503 2.19 -17.19 -8.24
CA ALA A 503 2.74 -18.14 -9.18
C ALA A 503 3.73 -19.09 -8.50
N GLU A 504 3.70 -20.36 -8.90
CA GLU A 504 4.60 -21.39 -8.40
C GLU A 504 5.62 -21.81 -9.46
N PRO A 505 6.88 -22.07 -9.06
CA PRO A 505 7.92 -22.45 -9.99
C PRO A 505 7.65 -23.87 -10.49
N VAL A 506 7.80 -24.08 -11.78
CA VAL A 506 7.80 -25.42 -12.35
C VAL A 506 9.15 -26.04 -12.05
N THR A 507 9.18 -27.02 -11.16
CA THR A 507 10.38 -27.85 -10.95
C THR A 507 10.33 -28.99 -11.96
N ASP A 508 11.37 -29.13 -12.79
CA ASP A 508 11.46 -30.25 -13.72
C ASP A 508 11.61 -31.57 -12.93
N GLY A 509 10.48 -32.27 -12.74
CA GLY A 509 10.38 -33.50 -11.96
C GLY A 509 9.16 -34.34 -12.36
N GLU A 510 9.39 -35.26 -13.30
CA GLU A 510 8.51 -36.29 -13.89
C GLU A 510 7.25 -35.85 -14.67
N PRO A 511 7.05 -36.38 -15.90
CA PRO A 511 5.79 -36.22 -16.60
C PRO A 511 4.71 -36.99 -15.84
N THR A 512 3.70 -36.28 -15.33
CA THR A 512 2.42 -36.91 -15.01
C THR A 512 1.83 -37.41 -16.32
N THR A 513 2.13 -38.67 -16.64
CA THR A 513 1.54 -39.42 -17.74
C THR A 513 0.04 -39.59 -17.43
N PRO A 514 -0.85 -39.46 -18.43
CA PRO A 514 -2.29 -39.22 -18.23
C PRO A 514 -3.06 -40.26 -17.42
#